data_AF-A0A353TFI7-F1
#
_entry.id   AF-A0A353TFI7-F1
#
_cell.length_a   1.000
_cell.length_b   1.000
_cell.length_c   1.000
_cell.angle_alpha   90.00
_cell.angle_beta   90.00
_cell.angle_gamma   90.00
#
_symmetry.space_group_name_H-M   'P 1'
#
loop_
_entity.id
_entity.type
_entity.pdbx_description
1 polymer ?
#
loop_
_entity_poly.entity_id
_entity_poly.type
_entity_poly.pdbx_seq_one_letter_code
_entity_poly.pdbx_strand_id
1 'polypeptide(L)'
;LLFSIGETPIPEYMERSAVPEDAERYQNIFANNEGAVVVPAAGLHFSRELIKRMEIKNIDYGFLTLHHGLGAYRDIDVEDLTKHKTDSEQMIITQELCD
;
A
#
# COMPACT_ATOMS: atom_id res chain seq x y z
N LEU A 1 -13.91 11.09 -14.30
CA LEU A 1 -14.84 9.96 -14.14
C LEU A 1 -14.46 9.08 -12.95
N LEU A 2 -13.20 8.63 -12.82
CA LEU A 2 -12.78 7.74 -11.74
C LEU A 2 -13.18 8.24 -10.34
N PHE A 3 -12.79 9.47 -9.98
CA PHE A 3 -13.14 10.08 -8.68
C PHE A 3 -14.63 10.45 -8.54
N SER A 4 -15.41 10.44 -9.62
CA SER A 4 -16.84 10.73 -9.59
C SER A 4 -17.71 9.47 -9.49
N ILE A 5 -17.13 8.28 -9.65
CA ILE A 5 -17.85 7.00 -9.60
C ILE A 5 -17.20 5.97 -8.65
N GLY A 6 -16.01 6.25 -8.12
CA GLY A 6 -15.27 5.38 -7.22
C GLY A 6 -15.30 5.87 -5.78
N GLU A 7 -15.06 4.95 -4.84
CA GLU A 7 -14.98 5.20 -3.40
C GLU A 7 -13.66 4.66 -2.84
N THR A 8 -13.22 5.19 -1.69
CA THR A 8 -12.02 4.69 -1.00
C THR A 8 -12.25 3.24 -0.56
N PRO A 9 -11.37 2.28 -0.91
CA PRO A 9 -11.54 0.86 -0.62
C PRO A 9 -11.21 0.57 0.85
N ILE A 10 -12.11 0.92 1.75
CA ILE A 10 -11.93 0.66 3.18
C ILE A 10 -12.23 -0.83 3.49
N PRO A 11 -11.42 -1.48 4.36
CA PRO A 11 -11.60 -2.88 4.71
C PRO A 11 -12.99 -3.22 5.23
N GLU A 12 -13.51 -4.38 4.80
CA GLU A 12 -14.86 -4.84 5.12
C GLU A 12 -15.13 -4.95 6.63
N TYR A 13 -14.11 -5.27 7.43
CA TYR A 13 -14.21 -5.37 8.89
C TYR A 13 -14.54 -4.05 9.59
N MET A 14 -14.49 -2.90 8.91
CA MET A 14 -14.92 -1.62 9.49
C MET A 14 -16.43 -1.43 9.52
N GLU A 15 -17.21 -2.30 8.84
CA GLU A 15 -18.67 -2.34 8.90
C GLU A 15 -19.36 -0.99 8.66
N ARG A 16 -18.77 -0.13 7.82
CA ARG A 16 -19.31 1.18 7.44
C ARG A 16 -18.93 1.54 6.01
N SER A 17 -19.64 2.51 5.42
CA SER A 17 -19.26 3.12 4.14
C SER A 17 -18.06 4.07 4.28
N ALA A 18 -17.35 4.29 3.19
CA ALA A 18 -16.27 5.27 3.13
C ALA A 18 -16.82 6.69 3.34
N VAL A 19 -16.09 7.48 4.13
CA VAL A 19 -16.34 8.92 4.32
C VAL A 19 -15.22 9.72 3.66
N PRO A 20 -15.43 11.01 3.34
CA PRO A 20 -14.41 11.82 2.65
C PRO A 20 -13.04 11.83 3.35
N GLU A 21 -13.02 11.76 4.68
CA GLU A 21 -11.79 11.72 5.49
C GLU A 21 -10.98 10.43 5.29
N ASP A 22 -11.59 9.34 4.83
CA ASP A 22 -10.88 8.09 4.58
C ASP A 22 -9.93 8.21 3.41
N ALA A 23 -10.20 9.09 2.43
CA ALA A 23 -9.28 9.30 1.30
C ALA A 23 -7.89 9.74 1.77
N GLU A 24 -7.82 10.53 2.85
CA GLU A 24 -6.58 10.98 3.48
C GLU A 24 -6.05 9.94 4.49
N ARG A 25 -6.92 9.42 5.37
CA ARG A 25 -6.52 8.52 6.46
C ARG A 25 -6.08 7.14 5.97
N TYR A 26 -6.58 6.72 4.82
CA TYR A 26 -6.26 5.43 4.20
C TYR A 26 -4.99 5.52 3.33
N GLN A 27 -4.06 6.42 3.69
CA GLN A 27 -2.76 6.57 3.05
C GLN A 27 -1.62 6.30 4.03
N ASN A 28 -0.53 5.73 3.52
CA ASN A 28 0.71 5.55 4.28
C ASN A 28 1.56 6.83 4.24
N ILE A 29 2.43 7.07 5.22
CA ILE A 29 3.42 8.16 5.16
C ILE A 29 4.40 8.04 3.98
N PHE A 30 4.50 6.84 3.40
CA PHE A 30 5.30 6.55 2.20
C PHE A 30 4.51 6.62 0.90
N ALA A 31 3.19 6.89 0.94
CA ALA A 31 2.36 6.98 -0.26
C ALA A 31 2.77 8.20 -1.10
N ASN A 32 3.21 7.95 -2.34
CA ASN A 32 3.66 8.98 -3.27
C ASN A 32 3.07 8.85 -4.69
N ASN A 33 2.58 7.66 -5.06
CA ASN A 33 2.01 7.37 -6.38
C ASN A 33 0.61 6.77 -6.24
N GLU A 34 -0.32 7.24 -7.05
CA GLU A 34 -1.67 6.67 -7.14
C GLU A 34 -1.62 5.28 -7.79
N GLY A 35 -2.45 4.34 -7.32
CA GLY A 35 -2.67 3.05 -7.98
C GLY A 35 -2.67 1.82 -7.06
N ALA A 36 -2.15 1.94 -5.83
CA ALA A 36 -2.29 0.86 -4.85
C ALA A 36 -3.70 0.86 -4.26
N VAL A 37 -4.32 -0.32 -4.18
CA VAL A 37 -5.64 -0.51 -3.55
C VAL A 37 -5.52 -0.83 -2.06
N VAL A 38 -4.32 -1.24 -1.63
CA VAL A 38 -4.01 -1.72 -0.28
C VAL A 38 -2.94 -0.85 0.35
N VAL A 39 -3.10 -0.54 1.64
CA VAL A 39 -2.06 0.11 2.44
C VAL A 39 -1.20 -0.96 3.13
N PRO A 40 0.13 -0.98 2.92
CA PRO A 40 0.99 -1.93 3.60
C PRO A 40 1.10 -1.61 5.10
N ALA A 41 0.77 -2.60 5.94
CA ALA A 41 0.77 -2.46 7.41
C ALA A 41 2.16 -2.18 7.99
N ALA A 42 3.23 -2.65 7.33
CA ALA A 42 4.60 -2.44 7.79
C ALA A 42 4.96 -0.95 7.93
N GLY A 43 4.38 -0.07 7.10
CA GLY A 43 4.64 1.36 7.21
C GLY A 43 3.96 2.03 8.41
N LEU A 44 3.05 1.35 9.12
CA LEU A 44 2.45 1.86 10.36
C LEU A 44 3.45 1.95 11.52
N HIS A 45 4.58 1.26 11.43
CA HIS A 45 5.65 1.35 12.42
C HIS A 45 6.52 2.61 12.26
N PHE A 46 6.34 3.34 11.15
CA PHE A 46 7.13 4.53 10.85
C PHE A 46 6.29 5.79 11.03
N SER A 47 6.92 6.79 11.61
CA SER A 47 6.39 8.15 11.68
C SER A 47 7.32 9.11 10.95
N ARG A 48 6.82 10.29 10.57
CA ARG A 48 7.64 11.32 9.91
C ARG A 48 8.82 11.74 10.81
N GLU A 49 8.60 11.77 12.12
CA GLU A 49 9.63 12.05 13.13
C GLU A 49 10.68 10.95 13.19
N LEU A 50 10.28 9.68 13.10
CA LEU A 50 11.23 8.56 13.07
C LEU A 50 12.12 8.63 11.82
N ILE A 51 11.53 8.84 10.65
CA ILE A 51 12.27 9.00 9.39
C ILE A 51 13.27 10.15 9.50
N LYS A 52 12.86 11.29 10.08
CA LYS A 52 13.79 12.41 10.31
C LYS A 52 14.93 12.08 11.27
N ARG A 53 14.68 11.28 12.31
CA ARG A 53 15.75 10.81 13.21
C ARG A 53 16.72 9.87 12.50
N MET A 54 16.25 9.05 11.56
CA MET A 54 17.09 8.18 10.74
C MET A 54 17.99 9.01 9.80
N GLU A 55 17.43 10.02 9.14
CA GLU A 55 18.17 10.97 8.29
C GLU A 55 19.27 11.70 9.07
N ILE A 56 18.97 12.22 10.27
CA ILE A 56 19.97 12.86 11.16
C ILE A 56 21.12 11.91 11.55
N LYS A 57 20.85 10.60 11.56
CA LYS A 57 21.84 9.55 11.85
C LYS A 57 22.61 9.11 10.60
N ASN A 58 22.43 9.77 9.46
CA ASN A 58 23.00 9.40 8.16
C ASN A 58 22.60 7.98 7.74
N ILE A 59 21.33 7.62 7.96
CA ILE A 59 20.75 6.38 7.42
C ILE A 59 20.11 6.72 6.08
N ASP A 60 20.63 6.12 5.01
CA ASP A 60 20.10 6.27 3.66
C ASP A 60 18.78 5.51 3.50
N TYR A 61 17.90 6.05 2.68
CA TYR A 61 16.64 5.43 2.30
C TYR A 61 16.25 5.84 0.88
N GLY A 62 15.45 5.02 0.24
CA GLY A 62 14.85 5.32 -1.05
C GLY A 62 13.47 4.70 -1.18
N PHE A 63 12.75 5.07 -2.24
CA PHE A 63 11.35 4.69 -2.44
C PHE A 63 11.18 3.91 -3.72
N LEU A 64 10.68 2.68 -3.60
CA LEU A 64 10.11 1.94 -4.73
C LEU A 64 8.58 2.04 -4.68
N THR A 65 7.94 1.80 -5.82
CA THR A 65 6.48 1.73 -5.90
C THR A 65 6.05 0.29 -6.13
N LEU A 66 5.08 -0.17 -5.35
CA LEU A 66 4.42 -1.46 -5.54
C LEU A 66 2.91 -1.23 -5.58
N HIS A 67 2.28 -1.54 -6.70
CA HIS A 67 0.84 -1.53 -6.85
C HIS A 67 0.29 -2.93 -6.55
N HIS A 68 -0.15 -3.12 -5.31
CA HIS A 68 -0.92 -4.29 -4.93
C HIS A 68 -2.33 -4.23 -5.55
N GLY A 69 -2.72 -5.35 -6.15
CA GLY A 69 -4.07 -5.56 -6.66
C GLY A 69 -5.05 -6.06 -5.60
N LEU A 70 -6.33 -6.08 -5.96
CA LEU A 70 -7.42 -6.59 -5.11
C LEU A 70 -7.28 -8.08 -4.72
N GLY A 71 -6.46 -8.86 -5.45
CA GLY A 71 -6.15 -10.25 -5.11
C GLY A 71 -5.64 -10.44 -3.68
N ALA A 72 -5.02 -9.41 -3.09
CA ALA A 72 -4.53 -9.45 -1.71
C ALA A 72 -5.63 -9.59 -0.65
N TYR A 73 -6.89 -9.24 -0.98
CA TYR A 73 -8.04 -9.41 -0.08
C TYR A 73 -8.85 -10.69 -0.36
N ARG A 74 -8.47 -11.50 -1.36
CA ARG A 74 -9.19 -12.75 -1.63
C ARG A 74 -8.80 -13.81 -0.60
N ASP A 75 -9.80 -14.49 -0.08
CA ASP A 75 -9.58 -15.69 0.70
C ASP A 75 -8.91 -16.79 -0.13
N ILE A 76 -7.96 -17.49 0.48
CA ILE A 76 -7.32 -18.65 -0.11
C ILE A 76 -8.20 -19.86 0.19
N ASP A 77 -9.03 -20.25 -0.77
CA ASP A 77 -9.93 -21.41 -0.66
C ASP A 77 -9.46 -22.54 -1.58
N VAL A 78 -8.29 -23.12 -1.28
CA VAL A 78 -7.77 -24.30 -1.97
C VAL A 78 -7.20 -25.32 -0.97
N GLU A 79 -7.43 -26.60 -1.22
CA GLU A 79 -6.86 -27.69 -0.39
C GLU A 79 -5.34 -27.84 -0.56
N ASP A 80 -4.82 -27.47 -1.73
CA ASP A 80 -3.41 -27.57 -2.10
C ASP A 80 -2.87 -26.19 -2.50
N LEU A 81 -2.09 -25.59 -1.60
CA LEU A 81 -1.49 -24.26 -1.78
C LEU A 81 -0.58 -24.16 -3.00
N THR A 82 0.01 -25.28 -3.47
CA THR A 82 0.87 -25.25 -4.67
C THR A 82 0.11 -24.91 -5.95
N LYS A 83 -1.22 -25.05 -5.92
CA LYS A 83 -2.14 -24.72 -7.02
C LYS A 83 -2.75 -23.33 -6.88
N HIS A 84 -2.55 -22.65 -5.74
CA HIS A 84 -3.05 -21.30 -5.56
C HIS A 84 -2.27 -20.34 -6.49
N LYS A 85 -3.02 -19.54 -7.27
CA LYS A 85 -2.44 -18.50 -8.10
C LYS A 85 -2.78 -17.14 -7.51
N THR A 86 -1.75 -16.39 -7.15
CA THR A 86 -1.87 -14.99 -6.78
C THR A 86 -1.88 -14.13 -8.03
N ASP A 87 -2.57 -12.99 -7.98
CA ASP A 87 -2.52 -12.00 -9.04
C ASP A 87 -1.11 -11.42 -9.18
N SER A 88 -0.75 -10.97 -10.38
CA SER A 88 0.50 -10.24 -10.60
C SER A 88 0.44 -8.86 -9.97
N GLU A 89 1.57 -8.40 -9.45
CA GLU A 89 1.75 -7.04 -8.92
C GLU A 89 2.70 -6.25 -9.81
N GLN A 90 2.49 -4.93 -9.86
CA GLN A 90 3.38 -4.05 -10.60
C GLN A 90 4.34 -3.35 -9.64
N MET A 91 5.63 -3.54 -9.86
CA MET A 91 6.69 -2.88 -9.12
C MET A 91 7.48 -1.94 -10.02
N ILE A 92 7.79 -0.74 -9.51
CA ILE A 92 8.61 0.26 -10.18
C ILE A 92 9.80 0.56 -9.27
N ILE A 93 11.00 0.26 -9.78
CA ILE A 93 12.28 0.51 -9.11
C ILE A 93 13.05 1.49 -9.99
N THR A 94 13.54 2.59 -9.40
CA THR A 94 14.38 3.56 -10.10
C THR A 94 15.82 3.07 -10.17
N GLN A 95 16.59 3.54 -11.16
CA GLN A 95 18.00 3.19 -11.26
C GLN A 95 18.79 3.57 -10.00
N GLU A 96 18.44 4.70 -9.37
CA GLU A 96 19.03 5.18 -8.10
C GLU A 96 18.92 4.16 -6.96
N LEU A 97 17.91 3.30 -6.94
CA LEU A 97 17.77 2.25 -5.93
C LEU A 97 18.60 1.00 -6.23
N CYS A 98 19.01 0.83 -7.49
CA CYS A 98 19.79 -0.31 -7.95
C CYS A 98 21.31 -0.06 -7.88
N ASP A 99 21.70 1.21 -7.87
CA ASP A 99 23.10 1.67 -7.78
C ASP A 99 23.58 1.70 -6.32
#